data_AF-A0A9E2UH03-F1
#
_entry.id   AF-A0A9E2UH03-F1
#
_cell.length_a   1.000
_cell.length_b   1.000
_cell.length_c   1.000
_cell.angle_alpha   90.00
_cell.angle_beta   90.00
_cell.angle_gamma   90.00
#
_symmetry.space_group_name_H-M   'P 1'
#
loop_
_entity.id
_entity.type
_entity.pdbx_description
1 polymer ?
#
loop_
_entity_poly.entity_id
_entity_poly.type
_entity_poly.pdbx_seq_one_letter_code
_entity_poly.pdbx_strand_id
1 'polypeptide(L)'
;WPHDNALIALGLARYGLKTEVLKIFRGLFEAAGYMDLRRLPELFCGFPWRRLNAPTLYPVACVPQAWASAAVFALVQASLGIGFDQGACEIHFDRPVLPEFLDELYLRGLQTKHGTADVLLRRYHGDVALNITRRQGNVPIIVLR
;
A
#
# COMPACT_ATOMS: atom_id res chain seq x y z
N TRP A 1 -10.51 9.44 8.04
CA TRP A 1 -10.57 8.03 8.44
C TRP A 1 -9.57 7.26 7.59
N PRO A 2 -8.66 6.47 8.16
CA PRO A 2 -7.63 5.79 7.37
C PRO A 2 -8.19 4.82 6.32
N HIS A 3 -9.25 4.08 6.65
CA HIS A 3 -9.84 3.11 5.73
C HIS A 3 -10.57 3.77 4.56
N ASP A 4 -11.31 4.86 4.75
CA ASP A 4 -11.87 5.64 3.62
C ASP A 4 -10.79 6.16 2.69
N ASN A 5 -9.68 6.66 3.24
CA ASN A 5 -8.54 7.12 2.45
C ASN A 5 -7.91 5.98 1.65
N ALA A 6 -7.83 4.78 2.24
CA ALA A 6 -7.34 3.60 1.53
C ALA A 6 -8.29 3.13 0.42
N LEU A 7 -9.61 3.20 0.64
CA LEU A 7 -10.62 2.93 -0.41
C LEU A 7 -10.54 3.94 -1.55
N ILE A 8 -10.38 5.24 -1.22
CA ILE A 8 -10.14 6.29 -2.21
C ILE A 8 -8.87 5.99 -3.01
N ALA A 9 -7.77 5.61 -2.36
CA ALA A 9 -6.53 5.25 -3.03
C ALA A 9 -6.69 4.04 -3.96
N LEU A 10 -7.43 3.01 -3.55
CA LEU A 10 -7.75 1.88 -4.43
C LEU A 10 -8.56 2.31 -5.66
N GLY A 11 -9.51 3.25 -5.49
CA GLY A 11 -10.24 3.85 -6.59
C GLY A 11 -9.31 4.61 -7.55
N LEU A 12 -8.51 5.54 -7.02
CA LEU A 12 -7.53 6.33 -7.78
C LEU A 12 -6.57 5.45 -8.58
N ALA A 13 -6.10 4.34 -7.99
CA ALA A 13 -5.22 3.38 -8.66
C ALA A 13 -5.87 2.79 -9.92
N ARG A 14 -7.17 2.49 -9.89
CA ARG A 14 -7.91 1.98 -11.07
C ARG A 14 -8.00 2.99 -12.21
N TYR A 15 -7.95 4.29 -11.90
CA TYR A 15 -7.89 5.36 -12.90
C TYR A 15 -6.45 5.74 -13.30
N GLY A 16 -5.44 5.01 -12.82
CA GLY A 16 -4.02 5.33 -13.08
C GLY A 16 -3.48 6.55 -12.35
N LEU A 17 -4.21 7.08 -11.36
CA LEU A 17 -3.85 8.29 -10.60
C LEU A 17 -2.84 7.95 -9.48
N LYS A 18 -1.68 7.43 -9.88
CA LYS A 18 -0.64 6.93 -8.96
C LYS A 18 -0.01 8.04 -8.12
N THR A 19 0.14 9.24 -8.67
CA THR A 19 0.65 10.40 -7.92
C THR A 19 -0.22 10.71 -6.71
N GLU A 20 -1.54 10.66 -6.87
CA GLU A 20 -2.53 10.91 -5.82
C GLU A 20 -2.53 9.78 -4.79
N VAL A 21 -2.41 8.53 -5.24
CA VAL A 21 -2.21 7.37 -4.35
C VAL A 21 -0.99 7.57 -3.44
N LEU A 22 0.14 7.99 -4.01
CA LEU A 22 1.36 8.22 -3.23
C LEU A 22 1.22 9.36 -2.22
N LYS A 23 0.46 10.43 -2.55
CA LYS A 23 0.14 11.50 -1.59
C LYS A 23 -0.64 10.99 -0.38
N ILE A 24 -1.67 10.16 -0.62
CA ILE A 24 -2.46 9.56 0.47
C ILE A 24 -1.60 8.60 1.30
N PHE A 25 -0.83 7.73 0.64
CA PHE A 25 0.02 6.77 1.32
C PHE A 25 1.05 7.48 2.21
N ARG A 26 1.74 8.50 1.68
CA ARG A 26 2.66 9.33 2.46
C ARG A 26 1.98 9.97 3.67
N GLY A 27 0.81 10.61 3.47
CA GLY A 27 0.10 11.26 4.56
C GLY A 27 -0.26 10.31 5.70
N LEU A 28 -0.76 9.11 5.38
CA LEU A 28 -1.09 8.10 6.38
C LEU A 28 0.16 7.49 7.04
N PHE A 29 1.24 7.31 6.30
CA PHE A 29 2.51 6.83 6.85
C PHE A 29 3.12 7.84 7.84
N GLU A 30 3.16 9.12 7.47
CA GLU A 30 3.62 10.20 8.35
C GLU A 30 2.74 10.31 9.59
N ALA A 31 1.41 10.26 9.42
CA ALA A 31 0.47 10.30 10.55
C ALA A 31 0.69 9.14 11.53
N ALA A 32 0.91 7.91 11.03
CA ALA A 32 1.24 6.76 11.87
C ALA A 32 2.53 6.97 12.67
N GLY A 33 3.50 7.72 12.14
CA GLY A 33 4.74 8.06 12.84
C GLY A 33 4.54 8.86 14.13
N TYR A 34 3.40 9.55 14.29
CA TYR A 34 3.05 10.32 15.49
C TYR A 34 2.14 9.56 16.46
N MET A 35 1.70 8.34 16.12
CA MET A 35 0.78 7.56 16.94
C MET A 35 1.54 6.54 17.80
N ASP A 36 1.03 6.27 18.99
CA ASP A 36 1.55 5.20 19.85
C ASP A 36 1.54 3.86 19.10
N LEU A 37 2.67 3.14 19.20
CA LEU A 37 2.90 1.86 18.51
C LEU A 37 2.70 1.93 16.97
N ARG A 38 2.69 3.14 16.40
CA ARG A 38 2.43 3.41 14.97
C ARG A 38 1.09 2.88 14.48
N ARG A 39 0.10 2.86 15.37
CA ARG A 39 -1.25 2.37 15.08
C ARG A 39 -2.12 3.52 14.59
N LEU A 40 -2.65 3.38 13.38
CA LEU A 40 -3.57 4.37 12.84
C LEU A 40 -4.85 4.44 13.70
N PRO A 41 -5.34 5.65 14.03
CA PRO A 41 -6.59 5.81 14.76
C PRO A 41 -7.79 5.50 13.88
N GLU A 42 -8.96 5.29 14.47
CA GLU A 42 -10.24 5.25 13.76
C GLU A 42 -10.42 6.43 12.79
N LEU A 43 -10.19 7.65 13.29
CA LEU A 43 -10.41 8.87 12.54
C LEU A 43 -9.41 9.97 12.90
N PHE A 44 -9.27 10.92 11.98
CA PHE A 44 -8.47 12.13 12.16
C PHE A 44 -9.39 13.34 12.22
N CYS A 45 -9.00 14.35 13.01
CA CYS A 45 -9.58 15.67 12.89
C CYS A 45 -9.21 16.29 11.53
N GLY A 46 -10.12 17.04 10.90
CA GLY A 46 -9.94 17.66 9.59
C GLY A 46 -9.06 18.92 9.59
N PHE A 47 -8.07 19.02 10.47
CA PHE A 47 -7.22 20.21 10.57
C PHE A 47 -6.09 20.19 9.53
N PRO A 48 -5.69 21.35 8.98
CA PRO A 48 -4.54 21.45 8.12
C PRO A 48 -3.27 20.94 8.81
N TRP A 49 -2.40 20.28 8.05
CA TRP A 49 -1.11 19.85 8.57
C TRP A 49 -0.25 21.06 8.97
N ARG A 50 0.34 21.00 10.16
CA ARG A 50 1.27 22.01 10.67
C ARG A 50 2.63 21.34 10.85
N ARG A 51 3.64 21.84 10.15
CA ARG A 51 5.02 21.33 10.27
C ARG A 51 5.43 21.28 11.75
N LEU A 52 6.13 20.21 12.14
CA LEU A 52 6.64 19.96 13.49
C LEU A 52 5.58 19.74 14.59
N ASN A 53 4.29 19.61 14.24
CA ASN A 53 3.25 19.28 15.20
C ASN A 53 2.70 17.87 14.93
N ALA A 54 2.42 17.13 16.01
CA ALA A 54 1.66 15.89 15.91
C ALA A 54 0.23 16.19 15.43
N PRO A 55 -0.43 15.24 14.73
CA PRO A 55 -1.85 15.34 14.44
C PRO A 55 -2.65 15.54 15.73
N THR A 56 -3.60 16.47 15.73
CA THR A 56 -4.52 16.64 16.86
C THR A 56 -5.33 15.36 17.02
N LEU A 57 -5.14 14.68 18.13
CA LEU A 57 -5.87 13.46 18.45
C LEU A 57 -7.34 13.80 18.68
N TYR A 58 -8.22 12.96 18.17
CA TYR A 58 -9.63 12.98 18.53
C TYR A 58 -9.80 12.19 19.83
N PRO A 59 -10.20 12.79 20.96
CA PRO A 59 -10.08 12.17 22.29
C PRO A 59 -10.80 10.83 22.47
N VAL A 60 -11.82 10.56 21.65
CA VAL A 60 -12.65 9.34 21.72
C VAL A 60 -12.41 8.37 20.57
N ALA A 61 -11.40 8.62 19.72
CA ALA A 61 -11.06 7.69 18.65
C ALA A 61 -10.51 6.38 19.21
N CYS A 62 -10.96 5.25 18.65
CA CYS A 62 -10.39 3.96 18.98
C CYS A 62 -8.97 3.80 18.38
N VAL A 63 -8.00 3.34 19.20
CA VAL A 63 -6.60 3.11 18.78
C VAL A 63 -6.10 1.75 19.31
N PRO A 64 -5.87 0.75 18.44
CA PRO A 64 -6.22 0.68 17.02
C PRO A 64 -7.70 0.31 16.83
N GLN A 65 -8.35 0.93 15.84
CA GLN A 65 -9.63 0.42 15.35
C GLN A 65 -9.39 -0.70 14.33
N ALA A 66 -10.16 -1.78 14.43
CA ALA A 66 -10.03 -2.95 13.54
C ALA A 66 -10.08 -2.58 12.04
N TRP A 67 -10.91 -1.62 11.65
CA TRP A 67 -11.05 -1.19 10.25
C TRP A 67 -9.83 -0.44 9.72
N ALA A 68 -9.10 0.28 10.58
CA ALA A 68 -7.89 1.00 10.18
C ALA A 68 -6.72 0.05 9.86
N SER A 69 -6.70 -1.17 10.39
CA SER A 69 -5.63 -2.16 10.19
C SER A 69 -5.43 -2.58 8.74
N ALA A 70 -6.50 -2.58 7.94
CA ALA A 70 -6.43 -2.95 6.52
C ALA A 70 -5.86 -1.82 5.63
N ALA A 71 -5.80 -0.58 6.13
CA ALA A 71 -5.46 0.58 5.32
C ALA A 71 -4.05 0.48 4.71
N VAL A 72 -3.06 -0.01 5.46
CA VAL A 72 -1.68 -0.15 4.96
C VAL A 72 -1.60 -1.14 3.79
N PHE A 73 -2.31 -2.27 3.88
CA PHE A 73 -2.32 -3.28 2.82
C PHE A 73 -3.02 -2.76 1.57
N ALA A 74 -4.14 -2.05 1.75
CA ALA A 74 -4.84 -1.41 0.64
C ALA A 74 -4.01 -0.31 -0.03
N LEU A 75 -3.24 0.48 0.73
CA LEU A 75 -2.32 1.48 0.17
C LEU A 75 -1.16 0.84 -0.61
N VAL A 76 -0.57 -0.23 -0.09
CA VAL A 76 0.43 -1.04 -0.82
C VAL A 76 -0.21 -1.60 -2.09
N GLN A 77 -1.42 -2.14 -2.01
CA GLN A 77 -2.11 -2.68 -3.17
C GLN A 77 -2.35 -1.59 -4.24
N ALA A 78 -2.83 -0.42 -3.82
CA ALA A 78 -3.08 0.72 -4.70
C ALA A 78 -1.78 1.21 -5.37
N SER A 79 -0.67 1.33 -4.62
CA SER A 79 0.60 1.82 -5.14
C SER A 79 1.19 0.83 -6.17
N LEU A 80 1.17 -0.45 -5.84
CA LEU A 80 1.70 -1.50 -6.71
C LEU A 80 0.78 -1.86 -7.87
N GLY A 81 -0.52 -1.57 -7.77
CA GLY A 81 -1.52 -2.08 -8.69
C GLY A 81 -1.55 -3.61 -8.72
N ILE A 82 -1.22 -4.25 -7.59
CA ILE A 82 -1.17 -5.71 -7.52
C ILE A 82 -2.58 -6.31 -7.57
N GLY A 83 -2.75 -7.32 -8.40
CA GLY A 83 -3.97 -8.09 -8.49
C GLY A 83 -3.69 -9.56 -8.80
N PHE A 84 -4.71 -10.38 -8.58
CA PHE A 84 -4.66 -11.83 -8.80
C PHE A 84 -5.75 -12.18 -9.80
N ASP A 85 -5.36 -12.67 -10.98
CA ASP A 85 -6.31 -13.21 -11.94
C ASP A 85 -6.51 -14.70 -11.65
N GLN A 86 -7.70 -15.06 -11.19
CA GLN A 86 -8.02 -16.45 -10.84
C GLN A 86 -8.20 -17.35 -12.07
N GLY A 87 -8.61 -16.79 -13.21
CA GLY A 87 -8.79 -17.53 -14.46
C GLY A 87 -7.46 -17.90 -15.09
N ALA A 88 -6.55 -16.92 -15.21
CA ALA A 88 -5.20 -17.12 -15.72
C ALA A 88 -4.21 -17.65 -14.67
N CYS A 89 -4.61 -17.70 -13.39
CA CYS A 89 -3.79 -18.14 -12.25
C CYS A 89 -2.47 -17.35 -12.11
N GLU A 90 -2.53 -16.06 -12.40
CA GLU A 90 -1.38 -15.16 -12.42
C GLU A 90 -1.49 -14.01 -11.43
N ILE A 91 -0.35 -13.40 -11.15
CA ILE A 91 -0.24 -12.19 -10.34
C ILE A 91 0.18 -11.07 -11.28
N HIS A 92 -0.60 -9.99 -11.35
CA HIS A 92 -0.23 -8.83 -12.16
C HIS A 92 0.07 -7.62 -11.27
N PHE A 93 0.92 -6.75 -11.78
CA PHE A 93 1.25 -5.45 -11.20
C PHE A 93 0.99 -4.36 -12.25
N ASP A 94 -0.03 -3.53 -12.04
CA ASP A 94 -0.33 -2.38 -12.92
C ASP A 94 0.38 -1.11 -12.45
N ARG A 95 1.35 -0.66 -13.27
CA ARG A 95 2.15 0.56 -13.07
C ARG A 95 2.63 0.66 -11.61
N PRO A 96 3.42 -0.32 -11.15
CA PRO A 96 3.84 -0.37 -9.76
C PRO A 96 4.69 0.85 -9.42
N VAL A 97 4.29 1.58 -8.39
CA VAL A 97 5.07 2.67 -7.81
C VAL A 97 5.27 2.45 -6.32
N LEU A 98 6.43 2.86 -5.83
CA LEU A 98 6.72 2.91 -4.40
C LEU A 98 6.67 4.38 -3.92
N PRO A 99 6.17 4.66 -2.71
CA PRO A 99 6.24 6.00 -2.11
C PRO A 99 7.68 6.34 -1.72
N GLU A 100 8.07 7.62 -1.77
CA GLU A 100 9.46 8.07 -1.60
C GLU A 100 10.19 7.56 -0.34
N PHE A 101 9.44 7.29 0.74
CA PHE A 101 9.98 6.76 1.99
C PHE A 101 10.32 5.25 1.94
N LEU A 102 9.98 4.56 0.85
CA LEU A 102 10.15 3.12 0.68
C LEU A 102 11.04 2.84 -0.55
N ASP A 103 12.25 2.36 -0.29
CA ASP A 103 13.20 1.96 -1.32
C ASP A 103 12.99 0.51 -1.78
N GLU A 104 12.58 -0.36 -0.86
CA GLU A 104 12.38 -1.78 -1.08
C GLU A 104 11.12 -2.29 -0.41
N LEU A 105 10.44 -3.24 -1.05
CA LEU A 105 9.31 -3.96 -0.51
C LEU A 105 9.40 -5.44 -0.85
N TYR A 106 9.44 -6.28 0.19
CA TYR A 106 9.41 -7.73 0.05
C TYR A 106 7.98 -8.22 0.25
N LEU A 107 7.41 -8.84 -0.77
CA LEU A 107 6.16 -9.56 -0.66
C LEU A 107 6.46 -11.07 -0.69
N ARG A 108 6.10 -11.77 0.39
CA ARG A 108 6.37 -13.20 0.54
C ARG A 108 5.06 -13.97 0.64
N GLY A 109 5.08 -15.20 0.15
CA GLY A 109 3.93 -16.09 0.21
C GLY A 109 2.77 -15.61 -0.65
N LEU A 110 3.04 -14.95 -1.78
CA LEU A 110 1.98 -14.67 -2.75
C LEU A 110 1.51 -16.01 -3.31
N GLN A 111 0.22 -16.29 -3.25
CA GLN A 111 -0.33 -17.59 -3.60
C GLN A 111 -1.30 -17.48 -4.77
N THR A 112 -1.19 -18.44 -5.69
CA THR A 112 -2.21 -18.74 -6.69
C THR A 112 -2.61 -20.20 -6.55
N LYS A 113 -3.61 -20.64 -7.32
CA LYS A 113 -4.06 -22.04 -7.31
C LYS A 113 -2.94 -23.04 -7.59
N HIS A 114 -1.91 -22.64 -8.34
CA HIS A 114 -0.87 -23.53 -8.87
C HIS A 114 0.51 -23.32 -8.27
N GLY A 115 0.63 -22.48 -7.24
CA GLY A 115 1.91 -22.29 -6.58
C GLY A 115 2.00 -21.07 -5.68
N THR A 116 3.23 -20.78 -5.27
CA THR A 116 3.57 -19.60 -4.49
C THR A 116 4.81 -18.90 -5.02
N ALA A 117 4.87 -17.58 -4.86
CA ALA A 117 6.02 -16.77 -5.22
C ALA A 117 6.32 -15.71 -4.14
N ASP A 118 7.60 -15.37 -4.03
CA ASP A 118 8.09 -14.22 -3.29
C ASP A 118 8.69 -13.23 -4.29
N VAL A 119 8.41 -11.94 -4.11
CA VAL A 119 8.92 -10.87 -4.96
C VAL A 119 9.53 -9.75 -4.12
N LEU A 120 10.59 -9.16 -4.66
CA LEU A 120 11.22 -7.95 -4.18
C LEU A 120 10.97 -6.82 -5.19
N LEU A 121 10.28 -5.78 -4.74
CA LEU A 121 10.14 -4.54 -5.49
C LEU A 121 11.19 -3.55 -4.98
N ARG A 122 11.99 -2.98 -5.88
CA ARG A 122 13.02 -1.99 -5.55
C ARG A 122 12.87 -0.76 -6.43
N ARG A 123 12.96 0.43 -5.83
CA ARG A 123 12.99 1.69 -6.57
C ARG A 123 14.28 1.80 -7.38
N TYR A 124 14.17 2.18 -8.65
CA TYR A 124 15.31 2.43 -9.53
C TYR A 124 15.03 3.63 -10.45
N HIS A 125 15.74 4.74 -10.25
CA HIS A 125 15.71 5.96 -11.10
C HIS A 125 14.30 6.44 -11.53
N GLY A 126 13.32 6.36 -10.62
CA GLY A 126 11.94 6.82 -10.87
C GLY A 126 10.96 5.72 -11.29
N ASP A 127 11.43 4.49 -11.51
CA ASP A 127 10.61 3.31 -11.77
C ASP A 127 10.76 2.27 -10.64
N VAL A 128 10.00 1.18 -10.71
CA VAL A 128 10.07 0.05 -9.78
C VAL A 128 10.51 -1.20 -10.52
N ALA A 129 11.66 -1.74 -10.13
CA ALA A 129 12.12 -3.05 -10.58
C ALA A 129 11.50 -4.16 -9.72
N LEU A 130 10.92 -5.17 -10.34
CA LEU A 130 10.38 -6.35 -9.68
C LEU A 130 11.31 -7.54 -9.92
N ASN A 131 11.79 -8.14 -8.82
CA ASN A 131 12.63 -9.34 -8.83
C ASN A 131 11.87 -10.49 -8.17
N ILE A 132 11.83 -11.64 -8.82
CA ILE A 132 11.25 -12.86 -8.24
C ILE A 132 12.34 -13.54 -7.41
N THR A 133 12.19 -13.55 -6.09
CA THR A 133 13.19 -14.12 -5.17
C THR A 133 12.96 -15.60 -4.88
N ARG A 134 11.71 -16.06 -5.01
CA ARG A 134 11.32 -17.47 -4.90
C ARG A 134 10.11 -17.74 -5.77
N ARG A 135 10.06 -18.89 -6.43
CA ARG A 135 8.88 -19.40 -7.13
C ARG A 135 8.79 -20.91 -6.96
N GLN A 136 7.62 -21.40 -6.55
CA GLN A 136 7.31 -22.81 -6.44
C GLN A 136 5.99 -23.09 -7.15
N GLY A 137 6.01 -23.99 -8.13
CA GLY A 137 4.87 -24.23 -9.02
C GLY A 137 4.76 -23.20 -10.15
N ASN A 138 3.64 -23.21 -10.86
CA ASN A 138 3.39 -22.31 -11.98
C ASN A 138 2.67 -21.06 -11.49
N VAL A 139 3.42 -19.97 -11.30
CA VAL A 139 2.88 -18.67 -10.86
C VAL A 139 3.35 -17.59 -11.83
N PRO A 140 2.67 -17.38 -12.97
CA PRO A 140 2.99 -16.29 -13.87
C PRO A 140 2.90 -14.96 -13.13
N ILE A 141 3.89 -14.09 -13.35
CA ILE A 141 3.94 -12.75 -12.78
C ILE A 141 4.09 -11.78 -13.95
N ILE A 142 3.15 -10.85 -14.09
CA ILE A 142 3.08 -9.89 -15.18
C ILE A 142 3.21 -8.48 -14.62
N VAL A 143 4.00 -7.64 -15.27
CA VAL A 143 4.11 -6.22 -14.95
C VAL A 143 3.60 -5.41 -16.14
N LEU A 144 2.52 -4.67 -15.94
CA LEU A 144 1.93 -3.77 -16.93
C LEU A 144 2.48 -2.37 -16.68
N ARG A 145 2.96 -1.71 -17.74
CA ARG A 145 3.52 -0.36 -17.70
C ARG A 145 2.57 0.64 -18.33
#